data_AF-A0A0P9D9M6-F1
#
_entry.id   AF-A0A0P9D9M6-F1
#
_cell.length_a   1.000
_cell.length_b   1.000
_cell.length_c   1.000
_cell.angle_alpha   90.00
_cell.angle_beta   90.00
_cell.angle_gamma   90.00
#
_symmetry.space_group_name_H-M   'P 1'
#
loop_
_entity.id
_entity.type
_entity.pdbx_description
1 polymer ?
#
loop_
_entity_poly.entity_id
_entity_poly.type
_entity_poly.pdbx_seq_one_letter_code
_entity_poly.pdbx_strand_id
1 'polypeptide(L)'
;MSDLLLVLIVVATALNGIAAGASLDQSIKQLPARHRIGAVAYATYSQAGDLGNGLFWYAGLGTCAVLVSLAATVVAVVERASAQHALPIFLVSGLWALHMLITLTLAAPTLRSQRHAEASEVALAAVFNRFERIQTLRVLLDVLIFGITLWALLSYGC
;
A
#
# COMPACT_ATOMS: atom_id res chain seq x y z
N MET A 1 9.95 27.19 -9.12
CA MET A 1 9.98 25.74 -8.87
C MET A 1 11.24 25.45 -8.08
N SER A 2 11.14 24.73 -6.96
CA SER A 2 12.34 24.23 -6.30
C SER A 2 12.73 22.85 -6.83
N ASP A 3 14.03 22.57 -6.86
CA ASP A 3 14.56 21.23 -7.07
C ASP A 3 14.00 20.24 -6.03
N LEU A 4 13.59 20.74 -4.85
CA LEU A 4 13.06 19.94 -3.76
C LEU A 4 11.72 19.29 -4.09
N LEU A 5 10.75 20.03 -4.66
CA LEU A 5 9.44 19.46 -4.98
C LEU A 5 9.55 18.33 -6.01
N LEU A 6 10.38 18.53 -7.04
CA LEU A 6 10.64 17.51 -8.05
C LEU A 6 11.29 16.26 -7.44
N VAL A 7 12.31 16.43 -6.59
CA VAL A 7 12.97 15.32 -5.88
C VAL A 7 11.95 14.53 -5.04
N LEU A 8 11.07 15.22 -4.31
CA LEU A 8 10.03 14.56 -3.50
C LEU A 8 9.07 13.75 -4.37
N ILE A 9 8.68 14.27 -5.53
CA ILE A 9 7.79 13.55 -6.46
C ILE A 9 8.49 12.32 -7.04
N VAL A 10 9.76 12.44 -7.46
CA VAL A 10 10.54 11.29 -7.96
C VAL A 10 10.64 10.19 -6.91
N VAL A 11 10.97 10.55 -5.67
CA VAL A 11 11.04 9.61 -4.55
C VAL A 11 9.66 9.00 -4.26
N ALA A 12 8.60 9.81 -4.24
CA ALA A 12 7.22 9.32 -4.06
C ALA A 12 6.83 8.32 -5.15
N THR A 13 7.13 8.62 -6.42
CA THR A 13 6.86 7.73 -7.55
C THR A 13 7.58 6.39 -7.37
N ALA A 14 8.84 6.39 -6.98
CA ALA A 14 9.59 5.15 -6.73
C ALA A 14 8.97 4.32 -5.59
N LEU A 15 8.67 4.96 -4.45
CA LEU A 15 8.07 4.29 -3.30
C LEU A 15 6.67 3.73 -3.60
N ASN A 16 5.83 4.52 -4.28
CA ASN A 16 4.49 4.11 -4.66
C ASN A 16 4.51 2.99 -5.70
N GLY A 17 5.48 2.98 -6.62
CA GLY A 17 5.69 1.88 -7.57
C GLY A 17 6.06 0.57 -6.85
N ILE A 18 6.95 0.64 -5.85
CA ILE A 18 7.30 -0.53 -5.01
C ILE A 18 6.08 -0.99 -4.20
N ALA A 19 5.31 -0.07 -3.61
CA ALA A 19 4.11 -0.38 -2.86
C ALA A 19 3.03 -1.06 -3.72
N ALA A 20 2.77 -0.54 -4.92
CA ALA A 20 1.86 -1.13 -5.89
C ALA A 20 2.33 -2.53 -6.32
N GLY A 21 3.62 -2.68 -6.62
CA GLY A 21 4.21 -3.98 -6.96
C GLY A 21 4.08 -5.01 -5.82
N ALA A 22 4.32 -4.59 -4.58
CA ALA A 22 4.18 -5.44 -3.40
C ALA A 22 2.72 -5.87 -3.18
N SER A 23 1.76 -4.96 -3.33
CA SER A 23 0.33 -5.27 -3.24
C SER A 23 -0.15 -6.18 -4.38
N LEU A 24 0.40 -6.03 -5.59
CA LEU A 24 0.14 -6.92 -6.72
C LEU A 24 0.72 -8.32 -6.49
N ASP A 25 1.95 -8.43 -5.98
CA ASP A 25 2.54 -9.74 -5.62
C ASP A 25 1.65 -10.47 -4.59
N GLN A 26 1.16 -9.76 -3.58
CA GLN A 26 0.26 -10.34 -2.59
C GLN A 26 -1.06 -10.82 -3.20
N SER A 27 -1.67 -10.01 -4.09
CA SER A 27 -2.97 -10.33 -4.70
C SER A 27 -2.90 -11.39 -5.81
N ILE A 28 -1.83 -11.41 -6.61
CA ILE A 28 -1.70 -12.25 -7.80
C ILE A 28 -1.02 -13.59 -7.48
N LYS A 29 -0.02 -13.56 -6.59
CA LYS A 29 0.81 -14.74 -6.30
C LYS A 29 0.53 -15.31 -4.92
N GLN A 30 0.66 -14.51 -3.87
CA GLN A 30 0.65 -15.05 -2.51
C GLN A 30 -0.74 -15.55 -2.09
N LEU A 31 -1.76 -14.70 -2.16
CA LEU A 31 -3.11 -15.08 -1.76
C LEU A 31 -3.66 -16.26 -2.58
N PRO A 32 -3.52 -16.31 -3.92
CA PRO A 32 -3.98 -17.48 -4.68
C PRO A 32 -3.25 -18.78 -4.34
N ALA A 33 -2.00 -18.73 -3.86
CA ALA A 33 -1.24 -19.92 -3.48
C ALA A 33 -1.93 -20.71 -2.36
N ARG A 34 -2.69 -20.05 -1.47
CA ARG A 34 -3.44 -20.71 -0.38
C ARG A 34 -4.40 -21.79 -0.87
N HIS A 35 -4.95 -21.64 -2.08
CA HIS A 35 -5.86 -22.63 -2.67
C HIS A 35 -5.14 -23.88 -3.17
N ARG A 36 -3.82 -23.82 -3.34
CA ARG A 36 -2.99 -24.94 -3.80
C ARG A 36 -2.33 -25.69 -2.65
N ILE A 37 -1.89 -24.96 -1.62
CA ILE A 37 -1.14 -25.53 -0.49
C ILE A 37 -1.97 -25.75 0.77
N GLY A 38 -3.22 -25.26 0.80
CA GLY A 38 -4.08 -25.28 1.98
C GLY A 38 -3.93 -24.04 2.85
N ALA A 39 -4.99 -23.69 3.59
CA ALA A 39 -5.04 -22.53 4.46
C ALA A 39 -4.13 -22.70 5.68
N VAL A 40 -3.97 -23.92 6.21
CA VAL A 40 -3.05 -24.16 7.35
C VAL A 40 -1.61 -23.89 6.95
N ALA A 41 -1.15 -24.46 5.82
CA ALA A 41 0.21 -24.23 5.32
C ALA A 41 0.44 -22.75 4.96
N TYR A 42 -0.55 -22.10 4.35
CA TYR A 42 -0.48 -20.67 4.07
C TYR A 42 -0.41 -19.83 5.35
N ALA A 43 -1.13 -20.19 6.41
CA ALA A 43 -1.06 -19.50 7.69
C ALA A 43 0.34 -19.58 8.30
N THR A 44 1.00 -20.75 8.24
CA THR A 44 2.39 -20.89 8.68
C THR A 44 3.32 -19.99 7.87
N TYR A 45 3.18 -19.96 6.54
CA TYR A 45 3.94 -19.07 5.66
C TYR A 45 3.69 -17.59 5.99
N SER A 46 2.43 -17.17 6.11
CA SER A 46 2.06 -15.76 6.38
C SER A 46 2.50 -15.31 7.77
N GLN A 47 2.47 -16.20 8.77
CA GLN A 47 2.98 -15.87 10.09
C GLN A 47 4.50 -15.69 10.12
N ALA A 48 5.24 -16.55 9.42
CA ALA A 48 6.70 -16.46 9.33
C ALA A 48 7.17 -15.30 8.43
N GLY A 49 6.49 -15.09 7.32
CA GLY A 49 6.74 -14.03 6.34
C GLY A 49 6.10 -12.71 6.75
N ASP A 50 4.80 -12.55 6.47
CA ASP A 50 4.07 -11.28 6.58
C ASP A 50 4.06 -10.71 8.01
N LEU A 51 3.82 -11.56 9.02
CA LEU A 51 3.74 -11.12 10.42
C LEU A 51 5.09 -11.22 11.16
N GLY A 52 6.10 -11.80 10.53
CA GLY A 52 7.48 -11.82 10.96
C GLY A 52 8.24 -10.66 10.32
N ASN A 53 9.19 -11.00 9.45
CA ASN A 53 10.08 -10.02 8.81
C ASN A 53 9.33 -9.03 7.90
N GLY A 54 8.24 -9.48 7.27
CA GLY A 54 7.40 -8.67 6.39
C GLY A 54 6.78 -7.47 7.10
N LEU A 55 6.55 -7.54 8.42
CA LEU A 55 5.93 -6.45 9.16
C LEU A 55 6.76 -5.16 9.06
N PHE A 56 8.07 -5.26 9.28
CA PHE A 56 8.97 -4.11 9.20
C PHE A 56 9.12 -3.59 7.77
N TRP A 57 9.18 -4.50 6.79
CA TRP A 57 9.26 -4.15 5.38
C TRP A 57 8.03 -3.37 4.91
N TYR A 58 6.83 -3.91 5.12
CA TYR A 58 5.58 -3.30 4.68
C TYR A 58 5.25 -2.03 5.47
N ALA A 59 5.48 -2.02 6.79
CA ALA A 59 5.27 -0.84 7.61
C ALA A 59 6.24 0.28 7.21
N GLY A 60 7.54 -0.02 7.06
CA GLY A 60 8.54 0.95 6.64
C GLY A 60 8.20 1.55 5.27
N LEU A 61 7.91 0.69 4.27
CA LEU A 61 7.54 1.14 2.93
C LEU A 61 6.29 2.04 2.94
N GLY A 62 5.21 1.61 3.59
CA GLY A 62 3.97 2.37 3.67
C GLY A 62 4.16 3.71 4.39
N THR A 63 4.87 3.72 5.52
CA THR A 63 5.16 4.94 6.27
C THR A 63 6.01 5.91 5.46
N CYS A 64 7.08 5.44 4.81
CA CYS A 64 7.91 6.29 3.96
C CYS A 64 7.11 6.90 2.80
N ALA A 65 6.29 6.10 2.11
CA ALA A 65 5.50 6.55 0.97
C ALA A 65 4.47 7.64 1.35
N VAL A 66 3.79 7.46 2.48
CA VAL A 66 2.86 8.45 3.04
C VAL A 66 3.60 9.73 3.43
N LEU A 67 4.69 9.62 4.18
CA LEU A 67 5.42 10.79 4.68
C LEU A 67 6.02 11.62 3.54
N VAL A 68 6.58 10.98 2.52
CA VAL A 68 7.12 11.69 1.35
C VAL A 68 6.00 12.36 0.56
N SER A 69 4.85 11.70 0.39
CA SER A 69 3.68 12.30 -0.29
C SER A 69 3.12 13.51 0.46
N LEU A 70 3.07 13.45 1.79
CA LEU A 70 2.68 14.58 2.64
C LEU A 70 3.71 15.71 2.60
N ALA A 71 5.00 15.40 2.60
CA ALA A 71 6.04 16.41 2.43
C ALA A 71 5.91 17.13 1.08
N ALA A 72 5.65 16.39 -0.01
CA ALA A 72 5.40 16.99 -1.32
C ALA A 72 4.16 17.91 -1.30
N THR A 73 3.10 17.52 -0.61
CA THR A 73 1.90 18.36 -0.39
C THR A 73 2.25 19.66 0.33
N VAL A 74 3.01 19.58 1.43
CA VAL A 74 3.43 20.77 2.19
C VAL A 74 4.26 21.70 1.34
N VAL A 75 5.25 21.17 0.61
CA VAL A 75 6.11 21.97 -0.29
C VAL A 75 5.28 22.62 -1.40
N ALA A 76 4.36 21.87 -2.03
CA ALA A 76 3.49 22.41 -3.07
C ALA A 76 2.60 23.56 -2.56
N VAL A 77 2.09 23.49 -1.33
CA VAL A 77 1.32 24.57 -0.69
C VAL A 77 2.21 25.78 -0.40
N VAL A 78 3.37 25.57 0.23
CA VAL A 78 4.30 26.64 0.61
C VAL A 78 4.80 27.40 -0.63
N GLU A 79 5.13 26.67 -1.70
CA GLU A 79 5.59 27.25 -2.96
C GLU A 79 4.46 27.79 -3.85
N ARG A 80 3.20 27.63 -3.44
CA ARG A 80 2.02 28.02 -4.22
C ARG A 80 2.05 27.43 -5.62
N ALA A 81 2.35 26.14 -5.72
CA ALA A 81 2.37 25.41 -6.98
C ALA A 81 1.03 25.60 -7.72
N SER A 82 1.09 25.67 -9.05
CA SER A 82 -0.11 25.81 -9.87
C SER A 82 -1.07 24.64 -9.63
N ALA A 83 -2.37 24.86 -9.83
CA ALA A 83 -3.39 23.83 -9.61
C ALA A 83 -3.12 22.56 -10.44
N GLN A 84 -2.56 22.71 -11.65
CA GLN A 84 -2.16 21.60 -12.53
C GLN A 84 -1.17 20.65 -11.86
N HIS A 85 -0.23 21.17 -11.08
CA HIS A 85 0.79 20.38 -10.41
C HIS A 85 0.41 19.96 -8.99
N ALA A 86 -0.33 20.81 -8.27
CA ALA A 86 -0.72 20.57 -6.88
C ALA A 86 -1.84 19.52 -6.75
N LEU A 87 -2.80 19.51 -7.69
CA LEU A 87 -3.94 18.60 -7.64
C LEU A 87 -3.56 17.11 -7.54
N PRO A 88 -2.69 16.54 -8.41
CA PRO A 88 -2.33 15.13 -8.29
C PRO A 88 -1.60 14.81 -6.98
N ILE A 89 -0.81 15.74 -6.43
CA ILE A 89 -0.10 15.58 -5.14
C ILE A 89 -1.10 15.50 -3.97
N PHE A 90 -2.13 16.34 -3.98
CA PHE A 90 -3.19 16.32 -2.97
C PHE A 90 -4.02 15.04 -3.05
N LEU A 91 -4.37 14.59 -4.26
CA LEU A 91 -5.09 13.34 -4.46
C LEU A 91 -4.31 12.14 -3.92
N VAL A 92 -3.01 12.06 -4.21
CA VAL A 92 -2.12 11.01 -3.70
C VAL A 92 -2.11 10.99 -2.18
N SER A 93 -1.99 12.15 -1.53
CA SER A 93 -1.97 12.24 -0.06
C SER A 93 -3.31 11.82 0.56
N GLY A 94 -4.43 12.22 -0.05
CA GLY A 94 -5.76 11.80 0.39
C GLY A 94 -5.99 10.29 0.25
N LEU A 95 -5.56 9.71 -0.87
CA LEU A 95 -5.66 8.27 -1.10
C LEU A 95 -4.74 7.48 -0.15
N TRP A 96 -3.55 7.99 0.16
CA TRP A 96 -2.66 7.41 1.17
C TRP A 96 -3.29 7.42 2.56
N ALA A 97 -3.98 8.50 2.95
CA ALA A 97 -4.72 8.54 4.21
C ALA A 97 -5.82 7.48 4.26
N LEU A 98 -6.59 7.32 3.17
CA LEU A 98 -7.60 6.27 3.05
C LEU A 98 -6.98 4.86 3.11
N HIS A 99 -5.86 4.64 2.41
CA HIS A 99 -5.15 3.37 2.41
C HIS A 99 -4.63 3.01 3.81
N MET A 100 -4.04 3.97 4.53
CA MET A 100 -3.59 3.77 5.90
C MET A 100 -4.76 3.45 6.84
N LEU A 101 -5.89 4.13 6.70
CA LEU A 101 -7.09 3.84 7.47
C LEU A 101 -7.55 2.39 7.25
N ILE A 102 -7.67 1.95 6.00
CA ILE A 102 -8.05 0.56 5.66
C ILE A 102 -7.02 -0.43 6.20
N THR A 103 -5.73 -0.12 6.06
CA THR A 103 -4.65 -1.01 6.48
C THR A 103 -4.65 -1.20 8.00
N LEU A 104 -4.72 -0.12 8.77
CA LEU A 104 -4.64 -0.15 10.23
C LEU A 104 -5.92 -0.70 10.88
N THR A 105 -7.09 -0.38 10.33
CA THR A 105 -8.38 -0.73 10.96
C THR A 105 -8.98 -2.04 10.47
N LEU A 106 -8.66 -2.47 9.24
CA LEU A 106 -9.27 -3.66 8.63
C LEU A 106 -8.22 -4.72 8.28
N ALA A 107 -7.22 -4.36 7.48
CA ALA A 107 -6.31 -5.36 6.89
C ALA A 107 -5.41 -6.00 7.94
N ALA A 108 -4.67 -5.18 8.70
CA ALA A 108 -3.77 -5.65 9.74
C ALA A 108 -4.47 -6.47 10.84
N PRO A 109 -5.60 -6.04 11.44
CA PRO A 109 -6.29 -6.85 12.43
C PRO A 109 -6.88 -8.13 11.84
N THR A 110 -7.42 -8.09 10.62
CA THR A 110 -7.93 -9.31 9.95
C THR A 110 -6.81 -10.31 9.70
N LEU A 111 -5.65 -9.89 9.20
CA LEU A 111 -4.54 -10.82 8.97
C LEU A 111 -3.94 -11.34 10.27
N ARG A 112 -3.89 -10.52 11.33
CA ARG A 112 -3.40 -10.94 12.65
C ARG A 112 -4.35 -11.90 13.38
N SER A 113 -5.65 -11.88 13.08
CA SER A 113 -6.60 -12.80 13.71
C SER A 113 -6.31 -14.26 13.36
N GLN A 114 -5.56 -14.54 12.29
CA GLN A 114 -5.09 -15.89 11.95
C GLN A 114 -4.31 -16.58 13.09
N ARG A 115 -3.67 -15.82 13.98
CA ARG A 115 -2.93 -16.37 15.14
C ARG A 115 -3.85 -16.95 16.21
N HIS A 116 -5.11 -16.53 16.24
CA HIS A 116 -6.11 -16.94 17.22
C HIS A 116 -7.17 -17.84 16.61
N ALA A 117 -7.17 -18.00 15.29
CA ALA A 117 -8.04 -18.94 14.62
C ALA A 117 -7.63 -20.37 15.00
N GLU A 118 -8.62 -21.25 15.11
CA GLU A 118 -8.34 -22.68 15.20
C GLU A 118 -7.47 -23.10 14.02
N ALA A 119 -6.54 -24.04 14.24
CA ALA A 119 -5.69 -24.60 13.18
C ALA A 119 -6.46 -25.56 12.26
N SER A 120 -7.67 -25.14 11.84
CA SER A 120 -8.54 -25.84 10.91
C SER A 120 -8.59 -25.08 9.58
N GLU A 121 -8.64 -25.85 8.49
CA GLU A 121 -8.72 -25.31 7.13
C GLU A 121 -9.90 -24.33 6.96
N VAL A 122 -11.05 -24.66 7.54
CA VAL A 122 -12.27 -23.86 7.44
C VAL A 122 -12.13 -22.50 8.14
N ALA A 123 -11.63 -22.49 9.38
CA ALA A 123 -11.50 -21.26 10.15
C ALA A 123 -10.48 -20.30 9.51
N LEU A 124 -9.33 -20.82 9.08
CA LEU A 124 -8.28 -20.03 8.44
C LEU A 124 -8.71 -19.55 7.04
N ALA A 125 -9.38 -20.38 6.24
CA ALA A 125 -9.92 -19.96 4.95
C ALA A 125 -10.90 -18.79 5.09
N ALA A 126 -11.74 -18.77 6.12
CA ALA A 126 -12.65 -17.66 6.39
C ALA A 126 -11.90 -16.34 6.66
N VAL A 127 -10.81 -16.39 7.44
CA VAL A 127 -9.93 -15.24 7.69
C VAL A 127 -9.31 -14.74 6.39
N PHE A 128 -8.72 -15.63 5.58
CA PHE A 128 -8.05 -15.24 4.34
C PHE A 128 -9.01 -14.74 3.28
N ASN A 129 -10.22 -15.29 3.17
CA ASN A 129 -11.24 -14.78 2.25
C ASN A 129 -11.73 -13.38 2.65
N ARG A 130 -11.79 -13.09 3.95
CA ARG A 130 -12.07 -11.71 4.42
C ARG A 130 -10.91 -10.79 4.10
N PHE A 131 -9.68 -11.21 4.36
CA PHE A 131 -8.49 -10.43 4.07
C PHE A 131 -8.33 -10.15 2.57
N GLU A 132 -8.59 -11.13 1.70
CA GLU A 132 -8.53 -10.98 0.25
C GLU A 132 -9.46 -9.87 -0.25
N ARG A 133 -10.70 -9.80 0.24
CA ARG A 133 -11.63 -8.71 -0.14
C ARG A 133 -11.08 -7.33 0.23
N ILE A 134 -10.44 -7.21 1.40
CA ILE A 134 -9.81 -5.96 1.85
C ILE A 134 -8.57 -5.67 0.99
N GLN A 135 -7.78 -6.70 0.69
CA GLN A 135 -6.58 -6.59 -0.13
C GLN A 135 -6.90 -6.16 -1.56
N THR A 136 -8.02 -6.58 -2.12
CA THR A 136 -8.51 -6.09 -3.42
C THR A 136 -8.71 -4.57 -3.41
N LEU A 137 -9.30 -4.02 -2.33
CA LEU A 137 -9.44 -2.57 -2.21
C LEU A 137 -8.07 -1.88 -2.09
N ARG A 138 -7.16 -2.46 -1.29
CA ARG A 138 -5.81 -1.91 -1.10
C ARG A 138 -4.99 -1.90 -2.38
N VAL A 139 -4.98 -2.99 -3.15
CA VAL A 139 -4.21 -3.04 -4.41
C VAL A 139 -4.77 -2.07 -5.45
N LEU A 140 -6.08 -1.87 -5.51
CA LEU A 140 -6.68 -0.85 -6.39
C LEU A 140 -6.24 0.56 -5.97
N LEU A 141 -6.21 0.85 -4.67
CA LEU A 141 -5.71 2.12 -4.15
C LEU A 141 -4.21 2.30 -4.46
N ASP A 142 -3.37 1.30 -4.21
CA ASP A 142 -1.93 1.40 -4.47
C ASP A 142 -1.62 1.64 -5.96
N VAL A 143 -2.30 0.92 -6.85
CA VAL A 143 -2.16 1.11 -8.31
C VAL A 143 -2.64 2.50 -8.73
N LEU A 144 -3.75 2.97 -8.17
CA LEU A 144 -4.28 4.31 -8.45
C LEU A 144 -3.33 5.41 -7.92
N ILE A 145 -2.84 5.27 -6.69
CA ILE A 145 -1.84 6.16 -6.09
C ILE A 145 -0.62 6.24 -6.99
N PHE A 146 -0.09 5.10 -7.43
CA PHE A 146 1.06 5.06 -8.33
C PHE A 146 0.76 5.78 -9.65
N GLY A 147 -0.37 5.49 -10.28
CA GLY A 147 -0.80 6.16 -11.51
C GLY A 147 -0.94 7.67 -11.38
N ILE A 148 -1.50 8.16 -10.27
CA ILE A 148 -1.61 9.61 -10.01
C ILE A 148 -0.25 10.22 -9.69
N THR A 149 0.67 9.52 -9.02
CA THR A 149 2.05 10.04 -8.86
C THR A 149 2.83 10.08 -10.17
N LEU A 150 2.57 9.17 -11.11
CA LEU A 150 3.11 9.29 -12.46
C LEU A 150 2.52 10.50 -13.18
N TRP A 151 1.22 10.76 -13.04
CA TRP A 151 0.61 11.99 -13.55
C TRP A 151 1.24 13.24 -12.91
N ALA A 152 1.46 13.25 -11.60
CA ALA A 152 2.18 14.33 -10.92
C ALA A 152 3.55 14.54 -11.58
N LEU A 153 4.37 13.50 -11.69
CA LEU A 153 5.70 13.56 -12.30
C LEU A 153 5.68 14.06 -13.75
N LEU A 154 4.79 13.52 -14.57
CA LEU A 154 4.66 13.91 -15.99
C LEU A 154 4.14 15.33 -16.16
N SER A 155 3.32 15.83 -15.23
CA SER A 155 2.83 17.21 -15.28
C SER A 155 3.95 18.24 -15.21
N TYR A 156 5.17 17.88 -14.75
CA TYR A 156 6.34 18.75 -14.74
C TYR A 156 7.28 18.57 -15.95
N GLY A 157 7.09 17.50 -16.74
CA GLY A 157 7.92 17.20 -17.91
C GLY A 157 7.45 17.85 -19.22
N CYS A 158 6.26 18.48 -19.20
CA CYS A 158 5.60 19.13 -20.33
C CYS A 158 5.29 20.58 -19.97
#